data_AF-A0A953BWR0-F1
#
_entry.id   AF-A0A953BWR0-F1
#
_cell.length_a   1.000
_cell.length_b   1.000
_cell.length_c   1.000
_cell.angle_alpha   90.00
_cell.angle_beta   90.00
_cell.angle_gamma   90.00
#
_symmetry.space_group_name_H-M   'P 1'
#
loop_
_entity.id
_entity.type
_entity.pdbx_description
1 polymer ?
#
loop_
_entity_poly.entity_id
_entity_poly.type
_entity_poly.pdbx_seq_one_letter_code
_entity_poly.pdbx_strand_id
1 'polypeptide(L)'
;MRSLIGMAAGLAVWLSAQSAQAGFLFQGDIVAEFRNPTLRGSTIFPDGTRHESFDNTNTAIFKTFAQGDSVVFMWGGGAGGPGFSHIVLTPAKDIEVTDGQTIELARASYHNGTSALESLVFGVQLVLSFDGNIDVAPLVVNVTIKTTFNSTGTIADADFLKFGNLSRSLQVAENLGASVNLMGTVVENPHIELHDLQLVQDVILYQGPAIQNEYVPEDFVHLPPDILPPDIYAQLVAKLAPIPAPEPSSLVLLGMGAAGVAGHRLRRRARASEAEESKA
;
A
#
# COMPACT_ATOMS: atom_id res chain seq x y z
N MET A 1 50.76 19.40 76.29
CA MET A 1 49.45 18.70 76.13
C MET A 1 48.47 19.75 75.62
N ARG A 2 47.90 19.74 74.42
CA ARG A 2 47.41 18.71 73.47
C ARG A 2 47.59 19.33 72.05
N SER A 3 48.19 18.69 71.03
CA SER A 3 47.66 17.60 70.18
C SER A 3 46.27 17.96 69.60
N LEU A 4 45.90 17.92 68.31
CA LEU A 4 46.48 17.60 66.99
C LEU A 4 45.28 17.73 65.99
N ILE A 5 45.53 17.62 64.67
CA ILE A 5 44.53 17.35 63.59
C ILE A 5 43.77 18.60 63.10
N GLY A 6 44.00 19.19 61.93
CA GLY A 6 44.61 18.67 60.70
C GLY A 6 43.57 17.91 59.86
N MET A 7 42.66 18.60 59.17
CA MET A 7 41.83 17.97 58.13
C MET A 7 41.52 18.98 57.02
N ALA A 8 42.45 19.04 56.06
CA ALA A 8 42.20 19.59 54.74
C ALA A 8 41.37 18.56 53.96
N ALA A 9 40.06 18.77 53.84
CA ALA A 9 39.22 17.99 52.95
C ALA A 9 39.39 18.53 51.53
N GLY A 10 40.45 18.10 50.85
CA GLY A 10 40.59 18.25 49.40
C GLY A 10 39.58 17.34 48.72
N LEU A 11 38.44 17.89 48.30
CA LEU A 11 37.49 17.19 47.45
C LEU A 11 38.08 17.13 46.04
N ALA A 12 38.92 16.12 45.79
CA ALA A 12 39.37 15.78 44.46
C ALA A 12 38.15 15.23 43.69
N VAL A 13 37.46 16.10 42.97
CA VAL A 13 36.47 15.70 41.96
C VAL A 13 37.24 14.96 40.88
N TRP A 14 37.30 13.63 41.00
CA TRP A 14 37.62 12.73 39.91
C TRP A 14 36.51 12.86 38.87
N LEU A 15 36.61 13.88 38.01
CA LEU A 15 36.01 13.82 36.69
C LEU A 15 36.77 12.69 35.99
N SER A 16 36.23 11.48 36.07
CA SER A 16 36.54 10.44 35.11
C SER A 16 36.23 11.05 33.75
N ALA A 17 37.27 11.52 33.05
CA ALA A 17 37.19 11.82 31.64
C ALA A 17 36.70 10.53 31.00
N GLN A 18 35.40 10.44 30.74
CA GLN A 18 34.88 9.45 29.81
C GLN A 18 35.69 9.71 28.56
N SER A 19 36.57 8.78 28.22
CA SER A 19 37.24 8.80 26.94
C SER A 19 36.12 8.82 25.92
N ALA A 20 35.85 9.99 25.34
CA ALA A 20 34.98 10.12 24.21
C ALA A 20 35.67 9.32 23.11
N GLN A 21 35.26 8.07 22.97
CA GLN A 21 35.70 7.23 21.88
C GLN A 21 35.14 7.91 20.64
N ALA A 22 36.01 8.35 19.73
CA ALA A 22 35.58 8.88 18.45
C ALA A 22 34.79 7.75 17.78
N GLY A 23 33.47 7.94 17.66
CA GLY A 23 32.60 6.98 16.99
C GLY A 23 33.04 6.80 15.54
N PHE A 24 32.72 5.66 14.96
CA PHE A 24 32.89 5.48 13.52
C PHE A 24 32.03 6.52 12.78
N LEU A 25 32.67 7.24 11.87
CA LEU A 25 32.01 8.14 10.94
C LEU A 25 31.92 7.44 9.60
N PHE A 26 30.69 7.23 9.12
CA PHE A 26 30.42 6.70 7.80
C PHE A 26 30.13 7.86 6.86
N GLN A 27 30.88 7.97 5.77
CA GLN A 27 30.70 9.01 4.76
C GLN A 27 30.65 8.42 3.35
N GLY A 28 29.59 8.72 2.60
CA GLY A 28 29.42 8.23 1.23
C GLY A 28 27.98 8.27 0.72
N ASP A 29 27.73 7.57 -0.38
CA ASP A 29 26.43 7.50 -1.03
C ASP A 29 25.77 6.15 -0.79
N ILE A 30 24.44 6.10 -0.79
CA ILE A 30 23.74 4.83 -1.00
C ILE A 30 23.64 4.57 -2.50
N VAL A 31 23.86 3.31 -2.87
CA VAL A 31 23.62 2.78 -4.20
C VAL A 31 22.52 1.74 -4.10
N ALA A 32 21.54 1.82 -4.98
CA ALA A 32 20.43 0.89 -5.00
C ALA A 32 20.34 0.11 -6.30
N GLU A 33 19.87 -1.13 -6.19
CA GLU A 33 19.62 -1.99 -7.33
C GLU A 33 18.43 -2.91 -7.09
N PHE A 34 17.65 -3.16 -8.14
CA PHE A 34 16.61 -4.18 -8.15
C PHE A 34 17.07 -5.45 -8.87
N ARG A 35 16.95 -6.61 -8.22
CA ARG A 35 17.39 -7.92 -8.72
C ARG A 35 16.31 -8.98 -8.50
N ASN A 36 16.46 -10.12 -9.17
CA ASN A 36 15.73 -11.36 -8.86
C ASN A 36 14.20 -11.16 -8.71
N PRO A 37 13.49 -10.71 -9.75
CA PRO A 37 12.05 -10.55 -9.69
C PRO A 37 11.37 -11.90 -9.42
N THR A 38 10.33 -11.87 -8.58
CA THR A 38 9.50 -13.02 -8.23
C THR A 38 8.34 -13.12 -9.22
N LEU A 39 8.40 -14.11 -10.12
CA LEU A 39 7.45 -14.24 -11.23
C LEU A 39 6.26 -15.17 -10.94
N ARG A 40 6.22 -15.74 -9.73
CA ARG A 40 5.16 -16.63 -9.25
C ARG A 40 4.55 -16.07 -7.99
N GLY A 41 3.22 -16.01 -7.93
CA GLY A 41 2.54 -15.46 -6.76
C GLY A 41 1.03 -15.61 -6.86
N SER A 42 0.32 -14.87 -6.03
CA SER A 42 -1.15 -14.85 -6.04
C SER A 42 -1.66 -13.43 -6.06
N THR A 43 -2.79 -13.24 -6.73
CA THR A 43 -3.61 -12.05 -6.53
C THR A 43 -4.55 -12.26 -5.35
N ILE A 44 -5.07 -11.16 -4.83
CA ILE A 44 -6.02 -11.16 -3.72
C ILE A 44 -7.29 -10.44 -4.12
N PHE A 45 -8.42 -10.80 -3.51
CA PHE A 45 -9.60 -9.96 -3.55
C PHE A 45 -9.39 -8.71 -2.67
N PRO A 46 -10.21 -7.65 -2.83
CA PRO A 46 -10.12 -6.47 -1.99
C PRO A 46 -10.33 -6.72 -0.49
N ASP A 47 -10.98 -7.84 -0.12
CA ASP A 47 -11.12 -8.28 1.28
C ASP A 47 -9.85 -8.97 1.84
N GLY A 48 -8.78 -9.05 1.04
CA GLY A 48 -7.50 -9.66 1.38
C GLY A 48 -7.47 -11.19 1.22
N THR A 49 -8.58 -11.83 0.86
CA THR A 49 -8.60 -13.27 0.61
C THR A 49 -7.88 -13.60 -0.70
N ARG A 50 -7.25 -14.78 -0.75
CA ARG A 50 -6.53 -15.22 -1.95
C ARG A 50 -7.52 -15.46 -3.08
N HIS A 51 -7.21 -14.91 -4.26
CA HIS A 51 -7.97 -15.15 -5.47
C HIS A 51 -7.36 -16.31 -6.26
N GLU A 52 -6.38 -16.03 -7.11
CA GLU A 52 -5.77 -17.01 -8.01
C GLU A 52 -4.24 -16.94 -7.93
N SER A 53 -3.58 -18.05 -8.24
CA SER A 53 -2.12 -18.10 -8.39
C SER A 53 -1.70 -18.09 -9.84
N PHE A 54 -0.66 -17.32 -10.12
CA PHE A 54 -0.10 -17.15 -11.45
C PHE A 54 1.35 -17.62 -11.46
N ASP A 55 1.74 -18.25 -12.57
CA ASP A 55 3.13 -18.53 -12.93
C ASP A 55 3.48 -17.75 -14.21
N ASN A 56 3.94 -16.52 -14.02
CA ASN A 56 4.25 -15.62 -15.12
C ASN A 56 5.71 -15.75 -15.58
N THR A 57 6.38 -16.88 -15.31
CA THR A 57 7.81 -17.06 -15.66
C THR A 57 8.10 -16.79 -17.14
N ASN A 58 7.13 -17.05 -18.03
CA ASN A 58 7.29 -16.85 -19.48
C ASN A 58 6.57 -15.61 -20.03
N THR A 59 5.75 -14.94 -19.23
CA THR A 59 4.83 -13.89 -19.69
C THR A 59 4.99 -12.58 -18.94
N ALA A 60 5.69 -12.58 -17.80
CA ALA A 60 5.98 -11.37 -17.04
C ALA A 60 6.74 -10.37 -17.90
N ILE A 61 6.33 -9.10 -17.81
CA ILE A 61 6.99 -7.99 -18.48
C ILE A 61 7.58 -7.11 -17.38
N PHE A 62 8.89 -6.92 -17.38
CA PHE A 62 9.54 -6.04 -16.43
C PHE A 62 10.86 -5.49 -16.99
N LYS A 63 11.31 -4.38 -16.40
CA LYS A 63 12.59 -3.76 -16.74
C LYS A 63 13.12 -2.97 -15.55
N THR A 64 14.44 -3.06 -15.34
CA THR A 64 15.19 -2.17 -14.45
C THR A 64 16.05 -1.24 -15.28
N PHE A 65 16.10 0.05 -14.94
CA PHE A 65 17.00 1.02 -15.58
C PHE A 65 17.31 2.20 -14.67
N ALA A 66 18.43 2.87 -14.92
CA ALA A 66 18.79 4.10 -14.24
C ALA A 66 18.06 5.32 -14.84
N GLN A 67 17.68 6.27 -14.00
CA GLN A 67 17.08 7.55 -14.38
C GLN A 67 17.68 8.66 -13.51
N GLY A 68 18.71 9.34 -14.01
CA GLY A 68 19.52 10.23 -13.18
C GLY A 68 20.15 9.47 -12.02
N ASP A 69 20.00 9.99 -10.80
CA ASP A 69 20.47 9.34 -9.57
C ASP A 69 19.51 8.26 -9.04
N SER A 70 18.41 8.00 -9.74
CA SER A 70 17.41 7.01 -9.32
C SER A 70 17.53 5.71 -10.10
N VAL A 71 17.06 4.61 -9.49
CA VAL A 71 16.84 3.34 -10.17
C VAL A 71 15.33 3.09 -10.27
N VAL A 72 14.88 2.69 -11.46
CA VAL A 72 13.47 2.41 -11.74
C VAL A 72 13.30 0.91 -11.96
N PHE A 73 12.35 0.31 -11.24
CA PHE A 73 11.84 -1.03 -11.52
C PHE A 73 10.40 -0.92 -12.01
N MET A 74 10.16 -1.33 -13.25
CA MET A 74 8.88 -1.25 -13.92
C MET A 74 8.39 -2.65 -14.28
N TRP A 75 7.10 -2.93 -14.11
CA TRP A 75 6.50 -4.22 -14.43
C TRP A 75 5.07 -4.10 -14.97
N GLY A 76 4.59 -5.21 -15.52
CA GLY A 76 3.25 -5.35 -16.07
C GLY A 76 3.12 -4.87 -17.51
N GLY A 77 1.90 -4.60 -17.98
CA GLY A 77 1.59 -4.19 -19.36
C GLY A 77 0.48 -5.03 -20.02
N GLY A 78 0.08 -4.67 -21.24
CA GLY A 78 -0.96 -5.40 -21.98
C GLY A 78 -1.41 -4.71 -23.27
N ALA A 79 -2.07 -5.48 -24.16
CA ALA A 79 -2.57 -5.01 -25.46
C ALA A 79 -3.90 -4.23 -25.30
N GLY A 80 -3.83 -2.93 -25.00
CA GLY A 80 -5.00 -2.04 -24.93
C GLY A 80 -4.84 -0.75 -24.12
N GLY A 81 -3.96 -0.74 -23.10
CA GLY A 81 -3.54 0.42 -22.27
C GLY A 81 -4.59 0.99 -21.28
N PRO A 82 -4.21 1.65 -20.15
CA PRO A 82 -2.87 1.91 -19.57
C PRO A 82 -2.39 0.67 -18.78
N GLY A 83 -1.27 0.56 -18.08
CA GLY A 83 -0.09 1.38 -17.83
C GLY A 83 0.83 0.53 -16.93
N PHE A 84 2.15 0.61 -17.09
CA PHE A 84 3.08 -0.18 -16.26
C PHE A 84 3.03 0.31 -14.81
N SER A 85 3.05 -0.63 -13.87
CA SER A 85 3.38 -0.31 -12.48
C SER A 85 4.88 -0.08 -12.36
N HIS A 86 5.31 0.83 -11.49
CA HIS A 86 6.73 1.06 -11.30
C HIS A 86 7.07 1.61 -9.92
N ILE A 87 8.29 1.31 -9.47
CA ILE A 87 8.94 1.91 -8.31
C ILE A 87 10.12 2.74 -8.84
N VAL A 88 10.14 4.03 -8.52
CA VAL A 88 11.33 4.87 -8.62
C VAL A 88 11.97 4.92 -7.24
N LEU A 89 13.24 4.55 -7.15
CA LEU A 89 13.99 4.61 -5.92
C LEU A 89 15.15 5.59 -6.08
N THR A 90 15.17 6.62 -5.25
CA THR A 90 16.22 7.65 -5.20
C THR A 90 17.05 7.43 -3.94
N PRO A 91 18.26 6.86 -4.04
CA PRO A 91 19.13 6.65 -2.90
C PRO A 91 19.58 7.96 -2.26
N ALA A 92 19.84 7.93 -0.95
CA ALA A 92 20.43 9.06 -0.25
C ALA A 92 21.90 9.28 -0.68
N LYS A 93 22.32 10.54 -0.69
CA LYS A 93 23.62 11.02 -1.18
C LYS A 93 24.32 11.85 -0.12
N ASP A 94 25.65 11.92 -0.21
CA ASP A 94 26.50 12.74 0.66
C ASP A 94 26.20 12.51 2.16
N ILE A 95 25.97 11.24 2.53
CA ILE A 95 25.61 10.86 3.89
C ILE A 95 26.85 10.98 4.76
N GLU A 96 26.71 11.61 5.91
CA GLU A 96 27.73 11.66 6.96
C GLU A 96 27.05 11.33 8.29
N VAL A 97 27.32 10.12 8.81
CA VAL A 97 26.57 9.57 9.95
C VAL A 97 27.47 8.87 10.95
N THR A 98 27.10 8.96 12.21
CA THR A 98 27.73 8.17 13.26
C THR A 98 27.08 6.79 13.36
N ASP A 99 27.80 5.84 13.93
CA ASP A 99 27.28 4.53 14.26
C ASP A 99 25.90 4.55 14.96
N GLY A 100 24.98 3.71 14.48
CA GLY A 100 23.63 3.57 15.02
C GLY A 100 22.67 4.74 14.73
N GLN A 101 23.10 5.78 14.03
CA GLN A 101 22.24 6.91 13.68
C GLN A 101 21.20 6.51 12.64
N THR A 102 19.93 6.82 12.91
CA THR A 102 18.84 6.63 11.94
C THR A 102 18.90 7.68 10.84
N ILE A 103 18.84 7.21 9.59
CA ILE A 103 18.90 8.03 8.38
C ILE A 103 17.89 7.58 7.34
N GLU A 104 17.60 8.47 6.39
CA GLU A 104 16.96 8.11 5.13
C GLU A 104 17.99 7.35 4.27
N LEU A 105 17.70 6.10 3.93
CA LEU A 105 18.52 5.30 3.03
C LEU A 105 18.18 5.59 1.57
N ALA A 106 16.89 5.76 1.28
CA ALA A 106 16.37 6.08 -0.03
C ALA A 106 14.93 6.58 0.05
N ARG A 107 14.49 7.31 -0.97
CA ARG A 107 13.08 7.61 -1.22
C ARG A 107 12.51 6.68 -2.28
N ALA A 108 11.42 5.99 -1.96
CA ALA A 108 10.68 5.13 -2.88
C ALA A 108 9.37 5.81 -3.30
N SER A 109 9.17 5.97 -4.60
CA SER A 109 7.91 6.43 -5.21
C SER A 109 7.31 5.29 -6.01
N TYR A 110 6.11 4.86 -5.63
CA TYR A 110 5.38 3.77 -6.28
C TYR A 110 4.21 4.33 -7.07
N HIS A 111 4.03 3.87 -8.31
CA HIS A 111 2.84 4.09 -9.13
C HIS A 111 2.18 2.76 -9.44
N ASN A 112 0.88 2.66 -9.16
CA ASN A 112 0.09 1.48 -9.49
C ASN A 112 -0.57 1.65 -10.87
N GLY A 113 -0.12 0.90 -11.87
CA GLY A 113 -0.70 0.89 -13.20
C GLY A 113 -1.74 -0.23 -13.39
N THR A 114 -2.43 -0.23 -14.52
CA THR A 114 -3.48 -1.22 -14.84
C THR A 114 -2.91 -2.34 -15.72
N SER A 115 -2.23 -3.31 -15.11
CA SER A 115 -1.51 -4.36 -15.85
C SER A 115 -2.35 -5.62 -16.08
N ALA A 116 -2.12 -6.33 -17.20
CA ALA A 116 -2.72 -7.64 -17.42
C ALA A 116 -2.15 -8.66 -16.41
N LEU A 117 -2.99 -9.54 -15.88
CA LEU A 117 -2.60 -10.45 -14.77
C LEU A 117 -1.43 -11.37 -15.14
N GLU A 118 -1.38 -11.82 -16.39
CA GLU A 118 -0.32 -12.66 -16.94
C GLU A 118 1.03 -11.95 -17.12
N SER A 119 1.05 -10.61 -17.04
CA SER A 119 2.26 -9.79 -17.18
C SER A 119 2.90 -9.40 -15.83
N LEU A 120 2.23 -9.73 -14.72
CA LEU A 120 2.60 -9.26 -13.38
C LEU A 120 3.90 -9.86 -12.84
N VAL A 121 4.51 -9.11 -11.92
CA VAL A 121 5.58 -9.52 -11.02
C VAL A 121 5.06 -9.42 -9.59
N PHE A 122 5.41 -10.39 -8.74
CA PHE A 122 4.90 -10.52 -7.36
C PHE A 122 5.90 -10.08 -6.29
N GLY A 123 7.10 -9.69 -6.72
CA GLY A 123 8.12 -9.16 -5.84
C GLY A 123 9.45 -8.94 -6.55
N VAL A 124 10.39 -8.29 -5.87
CA VAL A 124 11.74 -8.03 -6.36
C VAL A 124 12.68 -7.88 -5.17
N GLN A 125 13.96 -8.25 -5.32
CA GLN A 125 14.96 -7.93 -4.30
C GLN A 125 15.48 -6.51 -4.51
N LEU A 126 15.37 -5.69 -3.48
CA LEU A 126 16.07 -4.42 -3.38
C LEU A 126 17.40 -4.64 -2.65
N VAL A 127 18.50 -4.26 -3.30
CA VAL A 127 19.84 -4.24 -2.71
C VAL A 127 20.24 -2.79 -2.47
N LEU A 128 20.60 -2.45 -1.23
CA LEU A 128 21.17 -1.16 -0.84
C LEU A 128 22.61 -1.36 -0.38
N SER A 129 23.54 -0.64 -0.99
CA SER A 129 24.97 -0.70 -0.68
C SER A 129 25.49 0.70 -0.36
N PHE A 130 26.56 0.79 0.41
CA PHE A 130 27.25 2.05 0.70
C PHE A 130 28.43 2.21 -0.27
N ASP A 131 28.42 3.23 -1.11
CA ASP A 131 29.51 3.52 -2.04
C ASP A 131 30.75 4.04 -1.28
N GLY A 132 31.93 3.67 -1.75
CA GLY A 132 33.19 4.13 -1.17
C GLY A 132 33.64 3.44 0.12
N ASN A 133 32.84 2.55 0.72
CA ASN A 133 33.24 1.78 1.90
C ASN A 133 32.99 0.28 1.70
N ILE A 134 34.03 -0.43 1.25
CA ILE A 134 33.97 -1.87 0.90
C ILE A 134 33.65 -2.79 2.08
N ASP A 135 33.76 -2.29 3.31
CA ASP A 135 33.53 -3.09 4.51
C ASP A 135 32.06 -3.10 4.94
N VAL A 136 31.20 -2.25 4.34
CA VAL A 136 29.77 -2.21 4.64
C VAL A 136 29.04 -3.30 3.84
N ALA A 137 28.56 -4.33 4.51
CA ALA A 137 27.76 -5.38 3.89
C ALA A 137 26.44 -4.80 3.32
N PRO A 138 26.10 -5.10 2.06
CA PRO A 138 24.85 -4.65 1.46
C PRO A 138 23.62 -5.17 2.20
N LEU A 139 22.62 -4.31 2.35
CA LEU A 139 21.29 -4.71 2.79
C LEU A 139 20.51 -5.29 1.60
N VAL A 140 19.95 -6.50 1.79
CA VAL A 140 19.08 -7.15 0.80
C VAL A 140 17.67 -7.28 1.38
N VAL A 141 16.71 -6.66 0.73
CA VAL A 141 15.30 -6.59 1.17
C VAL A 141 14.40 -7.16 0.08
N ASN A 142 13.52 -8.09 0.44
CA ASN A 142 12.46 -8.53 -0.48
C ASN A 142 11.35 -7.50 -0.50
N VAL A 143 11.09 -6.89 -1.65
CA VAL A 143 9.88 -6.09 -1.91
C VAL A 143 8.80 -7.05 -2.38
N THR A 144 7.72 -7.19 -1.61
CA THR A 144 6.56 -8.01 -1.97
C THR A 144 5.50 -7.13 -2.62
N ILE A 145 4.92 -7.61 -3.71
CA ILE A 145 3.84 -6.95 -4.46
C ILE A 145 2.61 -7.84 -4.36
N LYS A 146 1.52 -7.33 -3.76
CA LYS A 146 0.23 -8.02 -3.77
C LYS A 146 -0.75 -7.22 -4.62
N THR A 147 -1.10 -7.77 -5.77
CA THR A 147 -2.06 -7.17 -6.67
C THR A 147 -3.48 -7.58 -6.30
N THR A 148 -4.37 -6.60 -6.23
CA THR A 148 -5.80 -6.88 -6.06
C THR A 148 -6.44 -7.23 -7.39
N PHE A 149 -7.39 -8.16 -7.34
CA PHE A 149 -8.23 -8.53 -8.47
C PHE A 149 -9.65 -8.03 -8.24
N ASN A 150 -10.15 -7.22 -9.18
CA ASN A 150 -11.53 -6.82 -9.22
C ASN A 150 -12.40 -7.81 -9.99
N SER A 151 -13.39 -8.39 -9.30
CA SER A 151 -14.45 -9.19 -9.93
C SER A 151 -15.74 -8.41 -10.22
N THR A 152 -15.92 -7.19 -9.67
CA THR A 152 -17.24 -6.52 -9.60
C THR A 152 -17.27 -5.02 -9.94
N GLY A 153 -16.17 -4.44 -10.45
CA GLY A 153 -16.17 -3.11 -11.10
C GLY A 153 -16.48 -1.89 -10.22
N THR A 154 -16.57 -2.04 -8.90
CA THR A 154 -16.99 -0.96 -7.96
C THR A 154 -15.97 -0.63 -6.87
N ILE A 155 -14.94 -1.46 -6.65
CA ILE A 155 -13.85 -1.16 -5.72
C ILE A 155 -12.65 -0.70 -6.55
N ALA A 156 -11.95 0.36 -6.12
CA ALA A 156 -10.69 0.71 -6.75
C ALA A 156 -9.67 -0.40 -6.46
N ASP A 157 -9.12 -1.05 -7.49
CA ASP A 157 -8.03 -2.01 -7.34
C ASP A 157 -6.86 -1.27 -6.67
N ALA A 158 -6.40 -1.77 -5.53
CA ALA A 158 -5.28 -1.20 -4.81
C ALA A 158 -4.20 -2.25 -4.59
N ASP A 159 -3.02 -1.97 -5.10
CA ASP A 159 -1.89 -2.87 -4.95
C ASP A 159 -1.12 -2.53 -3.68
N PHE A 160 -0.62 -3.58 -3.03
CA PHE A 160 0.14 -3.48 -1.80
C PHE A 160 1.63 -3.71 -2.07
N LEU A 161 2.46 -2.77 -1.62
CA LEU A 161 3.91 -2.85 -1.67
C LEU A 161 4.47 -2.95 -0.27
N LYS A 162 5.21 -4.03 0.01
CA LYS A 162 5.81 -4.26 1.33
C LYS A 162 7.32 -4.44 1.22
N PHE A 163 8.08 -3.68 1.98
CA PHE A 163 9.53 -3.78 2.05
C PHE A 163 9.95 -4.69 3.21
N GLY A 164 10.51 -5.85 2.90
CA GLY A 164 11.02 -6.81 3.88
C GLY A 164 9.98 -7.22 4.92
N ASN A 165 10.40 -7.22 6.19
CA ASN A 165 9.57 -7.60 7.32
C ASN A 165 8.92 -6.41 8.03
N LEU A 166 8.96 -5.20 7.44
CA LEU A 166 8.33 -4.03 8.05
C LEU A 166 6.85 -4.27 8.32
N SER A 167 6.30 -3.66 9.36
CA SER A 167 4.88 -3.82 9.72
C SER A 167 3.95 -3.12 8.73
N ARG A 168 4.45 -2.10 8.03
CA ARG A 168 3.68 -1.25 7.11
C ARG A 168 3.87 -1.67 5.65
N SER A 169 2.86 -1.37 4.85
CA SER A 169 2.89 -1.48 3.39
C SER A 169 2.32 -0.21 2.76
N LEU A 170 2.78 0.12 1.56
CA LEU A 170 2.09 1.04 0.69
C LEU A 170 0.84 0.36 0.14
N GLN A 171 -0.27 1.07 0.10
CA GLN A 171 -1.49 0.65 -0.59
C GLN A 171 -1.86 1.75 -1.56
N VAL A 172 -1.82 1.46 -2.86
CA VAL A 172 -1.99 2.49 -3.90
C VAL A 172 -3.06 2.04 -4.87
N ALA A 173 -4.13 2.82 -4.97
CA ALA A 173 -5.18 2.56 -5.94
C ALA A 173 -4.68 2.70 -7.38
N GLU A 174 -5.33 2.02 -8.32
CA GLU A 174 -5.03 2.09 -9.74
C GLU A 174 -4.89 3.52 -10.25
N ASN A 175 -3.87 3.71 -11.09
CA ASN A 175 -3.44 4.96 -11.69
C ASN A 175 -3.03 6.06 -10.70
N LEU A 176 -2.90 5.74 -9.40
CA LEU A 176 -2.34 6.65 -8.40
C LEU A 176 -0.87 6.30 -8.09
N GLY A 177 -0.24 7.14 -7.28
CA GLY A 177 1.10 6.89 -6.78
C GLY A 177 1.29 7.42 -5.36
N ALA A 178 2.25 6.86 -4.63
CA ALA A 178 2.60 7.27 -3.27
C ALA A 178 4.12 7.23 -3.06
N SER A 179 4.63 8.03 -2.13
CA SER A 179 6.06 8.12 -1.83
C SER A 179 6.38 7.98 -0.35
N VAL A 180 7.40 7.19 -0.03
CA VAL A 180 7.93 6.96 1.32
C VAL A 180 9.44 7.07 1.34
N ASN A 181 9.98 7.47 2.48
CA ASN A 181 11.38 7.34 2.83
C ASN A 181 11.60 5.98 3.51
N LEU A 182 12.63 5.27 3.06
CA LEU A 182 13.13 4.05 3.68
C LEU A 182 14.10 4.46 4.79
N MET A 183 13.71 4.25 6.05
CA MET A 183 14.49 4.67 7.21
C MET A 183 15.31 3.50 7.76
N GLY A 184 16.59 3.73 8.00
CA GLY A 184 17.52 2.69 8.42
C GLY A 184 18.70 3.21 9.24
N THR A 185 19.60 2.31 9.62
CA THR A 185 20.84 2.63 10.36
C THR A 185 22.04 1.96 9.71
N VAL A 186 23.22 2.54 9.91
CA VAL A 186 24.52 1.87 9.69
C VAL A 186 25.09 1.54 11.07
N VAL A 187 25.43 0.28 11.31
CA VAL A 187 25.83 -0.22 12.65
C VAL A 187 27.24 -0.83 12.66
N GLU A 188 27.88 -0.99 13.83
CA GLU A 188 29.23 -1.55 13.97
C GLU A 188 29.38 -2.96 13.33
N ASN A 189 30.49 -3.21 12.65
CA ASN A 189 30.70 -4.29 11.65
C ASN A 189 29.81 -4.07 10.41
N PRO A 190 30.20 -3.09 9.57
CA PRO A 190 29.23 -2.25 8.93
C PRO A 190 28.25 -3.04 8.10
N HIS A 191 26.98 -2.90 8.44
CA HIS A 191 25.88 -3.34 7.60
C HIS A 191 24.75 -2.33 7.74
N ILE A 192 23.88 -2.33 6.74
CA ILE A 192 22.71 -1.46 6.70
C ILE A 192 21.52 -2.25 7.25
N GLU A 193 20.73 -1.62 8.11
CA GLU A 193 19.47 -2.17 8.60
C GLU A 193 18.31 -1.27 8.18
N LEU A 194 17.15 -1.87 7.85
CA LEU A 194 15.92 -1.14 7.50
C LEU A 194 14.91 -1.29 8.64
N HIS A 195 14.40 -0.15 9.15
CA HIS A 195 13.58 -0.11 10.36
C HIS A 195 12.16 0.39 10.14
N ASP A 196 11.95 1.36 9.24
CA ASP A 196 10.64 1.97 9.07
C ASP A 196 10.42 2.54 7.66
N LEU A 197 9.16 2.85 7.37
CA LEU A 197 8.71 3.68 6.26
C LEU A 197 8.16 5.00 6.82
N GLN A 198 8.75 6.11 6.39
CA GLN A 198 8.23 7.44 6.69
C GLN A 198 7.50 8.00 5.46
N LEU A 199 6.23 8.37 5.61
CA LEU A 199 5.44 8.93 4.52
C LEU A 199 5.94 10.34 4.15
N VAL A 200 6.15 10.59 2.85
CA VAL A 200 6.68 11.88 2.34
C VAL A 200 5.57 12.76 1.77
N GLN A 201 4.61 12.16 1.05
CA GLN A 201 3.54 12.89 0.38
C GLN A 201 2.25 12.06 0.38
N ASP A 202 1.15 12.70 0.79
CA ASP A 202 -0.18 12.08 0.86
C ASP A 202 -0.78 11.88 -0.53
N VAL A 203 -0.99 10.62 -0.90
CA VAL A 203 -2.01 10.22 -1.87
C VAL A 203 -2.77 9.06 -1.25
N ILE A 204 -3.98 9.39 -0.79
CA ILE A 204 -5.09 8.53 -0.31
C ILE A 204 -4.70 7.14 0.17
N LEU A 205 -4.44 7.03 1.48
CA LEU A 205 -4.65 5.79 2.21
C LEU A 205 -6.16 5.52 2.23
N TYR A 206 -6.66 4.59 1.42
CA TYR A 206 -7.94 3.98 1.75
C TYR A 206 -7.71 3.16 3.02
N GLN A 207 -7.99 3.76 4.19
CA GLN A 207 -8.28 3.00 5.39
C GLN A 207 -9.67 2.37 5.25
N GLY A 208 -9.82 1.48 4.27
CA GLY A 208 -10.82 0.42 4.39
C GLY A 208 -10.54 -0.34 5.67
N PRO A 209 -11.55 -1.00 6.27
CA PRO A 209 -11.37 -1.67 7.55
C PRO A 209 -10.08 -2.46 7.49
N ALA A 210 -9.11 -2.03 8.32
CA ALA A 210 -8.00 -2.88 8.65
C ALA A 210 -8.58 -4.26 8.88
N ILE A 211 -7.85 -5.28 8.46
CA ILE A 211 -7.94 -6.59 9.07
C ILE A 211 -7.76 -6.32 10.58
N GLN A 212 -8.86 -6.03 11.29
CA GLN A 212 -8.83 -5.68 12.70
C GLN A 212 -8.43 -6.96 13.42
N ASN A 213 -7.23 -6.94 13.98
CA ASN A 213 -7.04 -6.32 15.29
C ASN A 213 -5.93 -5.26 15.08
N GLU A 214 -5.98 -3.98 15.43
CA GLU A 214 -6.74 -3.22 16.43
C GLU A 214 -6.45 -1.71 16.14
N TYR A 215 -7.48 -0.85 16.27
CA TYR A 215 -7.44 0.62 16.44
C TYR A 215 -7.15 1.59 15.25
N VAL A 216 -7.91 2.70 15.27
CA VAL A 216 -8.06 3.81 14.29
C VAL A 216 -7.70 5.15 14.98
N PRO A 217 -7.29 6.19 14.25
CA PRO A 217 -7.81 7.53 14.59
C PRO A 217 -8.44 8.25 13.40
N GLU A 218 -9.57 8.90 13.70
CA GLU A 218 -10.27 9.89 12.89
C GLU A 218 -9.39 11.13 12.73
N ASP A 219 -9.03 11.49 11.50
CA ASP A 219 -8.76 12.88 11.08
C ASP A 219 -8.62 12.92 9.55
N PHE A 220 -9.65 13.44 8.88
CA PHE A 220 -9.61 13.79 7.45
C PHE A 220 -9.17 15.24 7.33
N VAL A 221 -8.00 15.50 6.74
CA VAL A 221 -7.57 16.87 6.39
C VAL A 221 -7.96 17.16 4.94
N HIS A 222 -8.75 18.21 4.77
CA HIS A 222 -9.13 18.80 3.49
C HIS A 222 -7.89 19.20 2.66
N LEU A 223 -7.85 18.76 1.39
CA LEU A 223 -6.96 19.33 0.38
C LEU A 223 -7.52 20.68 -0.10
N PRO A 224 -6.68 21.72 -0.31
CA PRO A 224 -7.10 22.97 -0.93
C PRO A 224 -7.47 22.75 -2.42
N PRO A 225 -8.47 23.46 -2.96
CA PRO A 225 -9.05 23.24 -4.29
C PRO A 225 -8.14 23.57 -5.48
N ASP A 226 -6.91 24.02 -5.25
CA ASP A 226 -6.10 24.69 -6.29
C ASP A 226 -5.04 23.80 -6.96
N ILE A 227 -4.98 22.50 -6.64
CA ILE A 227 -3.89 21.60 -7.12
C ILE A 227 -4.39 20.52 -8.08
N LEU A 228 -5.70 20.32 -8.18
CA LEU A 228 -6.30 19.38 -9.15
C LEU A 228 -7.04 20.14 -10.24
N PRO A 229 -6.87 19.77 -11.52
CA PRO A 229 -7.76 20.19 -12.59
C PRO A 229 -9.23 19.98 -12.15
N PRO A 230 -10.13 20.98 -12.32
CA PRO A 230 -11.50 20.93 -11.77
C PRO A 230 -12.29 19.67 -12.17
N ASP A 231 -11.96 19.10 -13.32
CA ASP A 231 -12.51 17.88 -13.88
C ASP A 231 -12.06 16.61 -13.12
N ILE A 232 -10.85 16.58 -12.55
CA ILE A 232 -10.37 15.45 -11.73
C ILE A 232 -10.98 15.50 -10.33
N TYR A 233 -11.09 16.69 -9.73
CA TYR A 233 -11.75 16.86 -8.44
C TYR A 233 -13.25 16.49 -8.52
N ALA A 234 -13.95 16.93 -9.57
CA ALA A 234 -15.35 16.58 -9.80
C ALA A 234 -15.56 15.08 -10.02
N GLN A 235 -14.64 14.39 -10.72
CA GLN A 235 -14.70 12.94 -10.92
C GLN A 235 -14.45 12.15 -9.62
N LEU A 236 -13.55 12.64 -8.75
CA LEU A 236 -13.30 12.03 -7.45
C LEU A 236 -14.51 12.19 -6.52
N VAL A 237 -15.09 13.39 -6.45
CA VAL A 237 -16.28 13.68 -5.65
C VAL A 237 -17.51 12.93 -6.18
N ALA A 238 -17.67 12.79 -7.50
CA ALA A 238 -18.78 12.04 -8.09
C ALA A 238 -18.68 10.51 -7.86
N LYS A 239 -17.46 9.96 -7.79
CA LYS A 239 -17.24 8.54 -7.44
C LYS A 239 -17.36 8.26 -5.93
N LEU A 240 -17.14 9.27 -5.08
CA LEU A 240 -17.22 9.17 -3.62
C LEU A 240 -18.55 9.66 -3.05
N ALA A 241 -19.46 10.17 -3.89
CA ALA A 241 -20.81 10.51 -3.46
C ALA A 241 -21.51 9.25 -2.95
N PRO A 242 -22.18 9.29 -1.78
CA PRO A 242 -22.90 8.14 -1.27
C PRO A 242 -23.92 7.68 -2.31
N ILE A 243 -23.88 6.39 -2.63
CA ILE A 243 -24.89 5.72 -3.44
C ILE A 243 -26.25 6.10 -2.82
N PRO A 244 -27.20 6.69 -3.58
CA PRO A 244 -28.50 7.01 -3.02
C PRO A 244 -29.11 5.72 -2.48
N ALA A 245 -29.59 5.77 -1.24
CA ALA A 245 -30.30 4.66 -0.64
C ALA A 245 -31.37 4.17 -1.63
N PRO A 246 -31.54 2.85 -1.82
CA PRO A 246 -32.55 2.35 -2.74
C PRO A 246 -33.91 2.92 -2.32
N GLU A 247 -34.58 3.58 -3.27
CA GLU A 247 -35.96 4.04 -3.14
C GLU A 247 -36.82 2.91 -2.53
N PRO A 248 -37.58 3.16 -1.44
CA PRO A 248 -38.47 2.16 -0.87
C PRO A 248 -39.69 2.00 -1.80
N SER A 249 -39.51 1.31 -2.92
CA SER A 249 -40.58 1.02 -3.88
C SER A 249 -40.25 -0.23 -4.70
N SER A 250 -40.00 -1.35 -4.01
CA SER A 250 -40.09 -2.70 -4.60
C SER A 250 -40.38 -3.75 -3.51
N LEU A 251 -41.30 -3.43 -2.60
CA LEU A 251 -41.97 -4.43 -1.78
C LEU A 251 -43.13 -4.99 -2.62
N VAL A 252 -42.88 -6.09 -3.34
CA VAL A 252 -43.95 -6.97 -3.84
C VAL A 252 -44.54 -7.66 -2.62
N LEU A 253 -45.58 -7.05 -2.04
CA LEU A 253 -46.39 -7.65 -0.98
C LEU A 253 -47.59 -8.33 -1.61
N LEU A 254 -47.61 -9.66 -1.49
CA LEU A 254 -48.79 -10.50 -1.65
C LEU A 254 -49.93 -10.00 -0.74
N GLY A 255 -51.09 -9.74 -1.35
CA GLY A 255 -52.40 -9.92 -0.73
C GLY A 255 -52.87 -8.83 0.23
N MET A 256 -53.84 -8.03 -0.21
CA MET A 256 -55.15 -7.93 0.44
C MET A 256 -56.08 -7.03 -0.38
N GLY A 257 -57.09 -7.64 -1.00
CA GLY A 257 -58.21 -6.93 -1.58
C GLY A 257 -59.24 -6.60 -0.49
N ALA A 258 -59.53 -5.32 -0.31
CA ALA A 258 -60.72 -4.84 0.40
C ALA A 258 -61.02 -3.37 0.03
N ALA A 259 -61.88 -3.17 -0.96
CA ALA A 259 -62.83 -2.06 -1.12
C ALA A 259 -63.62 -2.37 -2.41
N GLY A 260 -64.92 -2.61 -2.41
CA GLY A 260 -65.94 -1.78 -1.78
C GLY A 260 -66.56 -0.88 -2.83
N VAL A 261 -67.27 -1.46 -3.81
CA VAL A 261 -68.18 -0.71 -4.71
C VAL A 261 -69.48 -1.47 -4.84
N ALA A 262 -70.56 -0.71 -4.64
CA ALA A 262 -71.93 -1.14 -4.52
C ALA A 262 -72.58 -1.57 -5.85
N GLY A 263 -73.42 -2.61 -5.74
CA GLY A 263 -74.76 -2.66 -6.34
C GLY A 263 -74.90 -2.85 -7.85
N HIS A 264 -75.21 -4.08 -8.28
CA HIS A 264 -76.45 -4.34 -9.04
C HIS A 264 -76.74 -5.84 -9.25
N ARG A 265 -77.91 -6.27 -8.74
CA ARG A 265 -78.87 -7.28 -9.26
C ARG A 265 -78.37 -8.63 -9.80
N LEU A 266 -78.65 -9.67 -8.99
CA LEU A 266 -79.42 -10.90 -9.30
C LEU A 266 -79.63 -11.27 -10.79
N ARG A 267 -79.12 -12.44 -11.22
CA ARG A 267 -79.91 -13.56 -11.82
C ARG A 267 -79.05 -14.78 -12.23
N ARG A 268 -79.50 -15.96 -11.77
CA ARG A 268 -79.47 -17.33 -12.38
C ARG A 268 -78.11 -18.00 -12.60
N ARG A 269 -77.76 -19.05 -11.85
CA ARG A 269 -78.12 -20.49 -12.02
C ARG A 269 -77.67 -21.14 -13.36
N ALA A 270 -76.78 -22.12 -13.19
CA ALA A 270 -76.74 -23.46 -13.82
C ALA A 270 -75.80 -23.73 -15.02
N ARG A 271 -75.26 -24.97 -14.98
CA ARG A 271 -74.53 -25.77 -16.00
C ARG A 271 -73.02 -25.53 -16.04
N ALA A 272 -72.09 -26.45 -15.73
CA ALA A 272 -72.05 -27.93 -15.70
C ALA A 272 -72.50 -28.61 -17.01
N SER A 273 -71.55 -29.39 -17.54
CA SER A 273 -71.59 -30.43 -18.58
C SER A 273 -71.51 -30.03 -20.05
N GLU A 274 -70.74 -30.88 -20.77
CA GLU A 274 -70.62 -31.10 -22.22
C GLU A 274 -69.55 -30.27 -22.95
N ALA A 275 -68.67 -30.85 -23.79
CA ALA A 275 -68.39 -32.25 -24.11
C ALA A 275 -67.00 -32.35 -24.77
N GLU A 276 -66.28 -33.42 -24.43
CA GLU A 276 -65.40 -34.15 -25.35
C GLU A 276 -66.25 -34.67 -26.52
N GLU A 277 -65.90 -34.33 -27.77
CA GLU A 277 -65.82 -35.28 -28.90
C GLU A 277 -65.57 -34.54 -30.22
N SER A 278 -64.38 -34.75 -30.80
CA SER A 278 -64.17 -34.66 -32.24
C SER A 278 -62.92 -35.45 -32.61
N LYS A 279 -63.10 -36.78 -32.70
CA LYS A 279 -62.30 -37.70 -33.52
C LYS A 279 -63.22 -38.83 -33.99
N ALA A 280 -63.94 -38.58 -35.08
CA ALA A 280 -64.34 -39.53 -36.14
C ALA A 280 -65.29 -38.81 -37.10
#